data_AF-A0A943R084-F1
#
_entry.id   AF-A0A943R084-F1
#
_cell.length_a   1.000
_cell.length_b   1.000
_cell.length_c   1.000
_cell.angle_alpha   90.00
_cell.angle_beta   90.00
_cell.angle_gamma   90.00
#
_symmetry.space_group_name_H-M   'P 1'
#
loop_
_entity.id
_entity.type
_entity.pdbx_description
1 polymer ?
#
loop_
_entity_poly.entity_id
_entity_poly.type
_entity_poly.pdbx_seq_one_letter_code
_entity_poly.pdbx_strand_id
1 'polypeptide(L)'
;MIRPIHIANDQRRDARVAFESRPAGEALRRVLPSGEEPLPVRVLKATAERSADELLARYGAPDNLVLALTEGDPDVDPEQTGRRLMRTRRVFVDSRWNIAYHVNLYRIIYGPDGVERERRDLNKVPGNVNAELPLRWSGRLVPKREALRRFVFTHNYQLRHVDGATFDFLYNMAAELHRAHALALIGAGRRGLDPILMSRGGQPYRGFLEGRVEGERYCLILRLTDIELKTADHEDR
;
A
#
# COMPACT_ATOMS: atom_id res chain seq x y z
N MET A 1 -8.70 -7.07 7.36
CA MET A 1 -9.94 -7.12 6.56
C MET A 1 -9.81 -8.24 5.55
N ILE A 2 -10.73 -9.19 5.54
CA ILE A 2 -10.76 -10.31 4.61
C ILE A 2 -11.37 -9.83 3.28
N ARG A 3 -10.72 -10.15 2.16
CA ARG A 3 -11.17 -9.78 0.81
C ARG A 3 -11.25 -11.03 -0.08
N PRO A 4 -12.17 -11.08 -1.06
CA PRO A 4 -12.22 -12.19 -2.02
C PRO A 4 -11.11 -12.07 -3.07
N ILE A 5 -10.60 -13.21 -3.52
CA ILE A 5 -9.64 -13.36 -4.62
C ILE A 5 -10.05 -14.56 -5.47
N HIS A 6 -9.97 -14.41 -6.78
CA HIS A 6 -10.22 -15.48 -7.73
C HIS A 6 -8.87 -16.02 -8.21
N ILE A 7 -8.60 -17.31 -7.98
CA ILE A 7 -7.28 -17.90 -8.20
C ILE A 7 -7.38 -19.26 -8.87
N ALA A 8 -6.42 -19.57 -9.73
CA ALA A 8 -6.32 -20.86 -10.42
C ALA A 8 -4.99 -21.56 -10.14
N ASN A 9 -5.04 -22.88 -10.06
CA ASN A 9 -3.86 -23.73 -9.98
C ASN A 9 -3.21 -23.96 -11.37
N ASP A 10 -2.14 -24.75 -11.39
CA ASP A 10 -1.42 -25.20 -12.60
C ASP A 10 -2.32 -25.94 -13.60
N GLN A 11 -3.25 -26.76 -13.10
CA GLN A 11 -4.24 -27.52 -13.86
C GLN A 11 -5.41 -26.66 -14.36
N ARG A 12 -5.33 -25.33 -14.20
CA ARG A 12 -6.36 -24.35 -14.58
C ARG A 12 -7.70 -24.52 -13.87
N ARG A 13 -7.78 -25.30 -12.79
CA ARG A 13 -8.93 -25.29 -11.88
C ARG A 13 -8.87 -24.02 -11.06
N ASP A 14 -10.00 -23.35 -10.92
CA ASP A 14 -10.11 -22.09 -10.20
C ASP A 14 -11.08 -22.18 -9.02
N ALA A 15 -10.88 -21.25 -8.08
CA ALA A 15 -11.74 -21.07 -6.93
C ALA A 15 -11.73 -19.61 -6.50
N ARG A 16 -12.84 -19.16 -5.94
CA ARG A 16 -12.93 -17.89 -5.21
C ARG A 16 -12.69 -18.16 -3.74
N VAL A 17 -11.62 -17.58 -3.21
CA VAL A 17 -11.18 -17.77 -1.82
C VAL A 17 -11.03 -16.41 -1.14
N ALA A 18 -10.74 -16.43 0.15
CA ALA A 18 -10.45 -15.22 0.90
C ALA A 18 -8.93 -14.97 0.94
N PHE A 19 -8.53 -13.71 1.04
CA PHE A 19 -7.17 -13.34 1.42
C PHE A 19 -7.19 -12.24 2.47
N GLU A 20 -6.21 -12.26 3.35
CA GLU A 20 -6.02 -11.25 4.39
C GLU A 20 -4.54 -10.93 4.59
N SER A 21 -4.27 -9.66 4.93
CA SER A 21 -2.97 -9.28 5.48
C SER A 21 -3.01 -9.53 6.97
N ARG A 22 -1.99 -10.22 7.49
CA ARG A 22 -1.74 -10.37 8.93
C ARG A 22 -0.48 -9.58 9.28
N PRO A 23 -0.60 -8.27 9.55
CA PRO A 23 0.54 -7.53 10.09
C PRO A 23 0.93 -8.16 11.43
N ALA A 24 2.24 -8.14 11.73
CA ALA A 24 2.70 -8.49 13.06
C ALA A 24 2.02 -7.57 14.08
N GLY A 25 1.52 -8.15 15.18
CA GLY A 25 1.00 -7.34 16.28
C GLY A 25 2.09 -6.46 16.87
N GLU A 26 1.73 -5.29 17.37
CA GLU A 26 2.66 -4.44 18.09
C GLU A 26 3.13 -5.17 19.36
N ALA A 27 4.43 -5.42 19.47
CA ALA A 27 5.01 -6.07 20.65
C ALA A 27 5.05 -5.14 21.88
N LEU A 28 4.87 -3.84 21.68
CA LEU A 28 4.97 -2.80 22.69
C LEU A 28 3.72 -1.94 22.64
N ARG A 29 3.10 -1.73 23.80
CA ARG A 29 1.97 -0.79 23.96
C ARG A 29 2.45 0.48 24.65
N ARG A 30 2.12 1.64 24.09
CA ARG A 30 2.33 2.93 24.76
C ARG A 30 1.13 3.25 25.65
N VAL A 31 1.40 3.65 26.88
CA VAL A 31 0.39 4.04 27.87
C VAL A 31 0.74 5.40 28.48
N LEU A 32 -0.25 6.09 29.03
CA LEU A 32 -0.03 7.27 29.86
C LEU A 32 0.71 6.91 31.15
N PRO A 33 1.29 7.87 31.89
CA PRO A 33 1.83 7.61 33.23
C PRO A 33 0.82 6.96 34.19
N SER A 34 -0.49 7.18 33.97
CA SER A 34 -1.59 6.53 34.70
C SER A 34 -1.80 5.05 34.35
N GLY A 35 -1.15 4.53 33.29
CA GLY A 35 -1.37 3.19 32.76
C GLY A 35 -2.52 3.09 31.74
N GLU A 36 -3.28 4.17 31.55
CA GLU A 36 -4.39 4.23 30.60
C GLU A 36 -3.92 4.33 29.14
N GLU A 37 -4.79 3.95 28.21
CA GLU A 37 -4.52 4.04 26.78
C GLU A 37 -4.57 5.51 26.31
N PRO A 38 -3.54 6.01 25.60
CA PRO A 38 -3.54 7.39 25.13
C PRO A 38 -4.60 7.57 24.04
N LEU A 39 -5.50 8.53 24.24
CA LEU A 39 -6.50 8.89 23.24
C LEU A 39 -5.95 9.97 22.30
N PRO A 40 -6.03 9.78 20.97
CA PRO A 40 -5.62 10.81 20.03
C PRO A 40 -6.60 11.98 20.08
N VAL A 41 -6.10 13.16 20.46
CA VAL A 41 -6.85 14.41 20.44
C VAL A 41 -6.38 15.26 19.27
N ARG A 42 -7.31 15.73 18.45
CA ARG A 42 -7.04 16.73 17.41
C ARG A 42 -7.43 18.10 17.95
N VAL A 43 -6.54 19.08 17.79
CA VAL A 43 -6.77 20.47 18.18
C VAL A 43 -6.59 21.38 16.97
N LEU A 44 -7.36 22.47 16.91
CA LEU A 44 -7.18 23.50 15.90
C LEU A 44 -5.92 24.31 16.22
N LYS A 45 -4.92 24.26 15.34
CA LYS A 45 -3.67 25.03 15.51
C LYS A 45 -3.84 26.48 15.08
N ALA A 46 -4.39 26.70 13.90
CA ALA A 46 -4.63 28.02 13.31
C ALA A 46 -5.79 27.95 12.31
N THR A 47 -6.43 29.09 12.05
CA THR A 47 -7.41 29.25 10.96
C THR A 47 -6.69 29.50 9.63
N ALA A 48 -7.39 29.37 8.49
CA ALA A 48 -6.81 29.60 7.16
C ALA A 48 -6.20 31.01 7.05
N GLU A 49 -6.90 32.02 7.56
CA GLU A 49 -6.48 33.44 7.59
C GLU A 49 -5.27 33.73 8.47
N ARG A 50 -4.92 32.79 9.37
CA ARG A 50 -3.74 32.83 10.24
C ARG A 50 -2.73 31.74 9.87
N SER A 51 -2.82 31.19 8.65
CA SER A 51 -1.80 30.28 8.13
C SER A 51 -0.49 31.02 7.89
N ALA A 52 0.62 30.27 7.86
CA ALA A 52 1.95 30.86 7.66
C ALA A 52 2.03 31.68 6.35
N ASP A 53 1.42 31.18 5.27
CA ASP A 53 1.43 31.85 3.97
C ASP A 53 0.63 33.17 4.00
N GLU A 54 -0.54 33.19 4.64
CA GLU A 54 -1.38 34.40 4.76
C GLU A 54 -0.74 35.45 5.67
N LEU A 55 -0.11 35.02 6.77
CA LEU A 55 0.62 35.94 7.64
C LEU A 55 1.85 36.51 6.94
N LEU A 56 2.61 35.68 6.22
CA LEU A 56 3.75 36.16 5.44
C LEU A 56 3.30 37.15 4.35
N ALA A 57 2.18 36.89 3.67
CA ALA A 57 1.61 37.82 2.70
C ALA A 57 1.17 39.14 3.37
N ARG A 58 0.60 39.08 4.58
CA ARG A 58 0.17 40.26 5.35
C ARG A 58 1.34 41.13 5.82
N TYR A 59 2.42 40.53 6.29
CA TYR A 59 3.60 41.24 6.83
C TYR A 59 4.69 41.48 5.77
N GLY A 60 4.55 40.91 4.57
CA GLY A 60 5.35 41.16 3.37
C GLY A 60 6.76 40.56 3.36
N ALA A 61 7.41 40.48 4.52
CA ALA A 61 8.75 39.93 4.68
C ALA A 61 8.84 39.03 5.92
N PRO A 62 9.70 37.98 5.91
CA PRO A 62 9.89 37.10 7.05
C PRO A 62 10.33 37.86 8.32
N ASP A 63 11.20 38.86 8.19
CA ASP A 63 11.69 39.64 9.33
C ASP A 63 10.56 40.40 10.03
N ASN A 64 9.63 40.98 9.26
CA ASN A 64 8.46 41.66 9.80
C ASN A 64 7.51 40.70 10.50
N LEU A 65 7.33 39.49 9.96
CA LEU A 65 6.53 38.44 10.60
C LEU A 65 7.16 37.98 11.92
N VAL A 66 8.49 37.83 11.97
CA VAL A 66 9.22 37.47 13.20
C VAL A 66 9.04 38.56 14.25
N LEU A 67 9.15 39.84 13.88
CA LEU A 67 8.87 40.95 14.79
C LEU A 67 7.44 40.87 15.32
N ALA A 68 6.45 40.67 14.44
CA ALA A 68 5.04 40.56 14.83
C ALA A 68 4.75 39.36 15.76
N LEU A 69 5.42 38.22 15.55
CA LEU A 69 5.35 37.03 16.41
C LEU A 69 6.10 37.21 17.74
N THR A 70 7.05 38.13 17.81
CA THR A 70 7.77 38.45 19.05
C THR A 70 6.99 39.45 19.89
N GLU A 71 6.34 40.42 19.24
CA GLU A 71 5.53 41.46 19.88
C GLU A 71 4.14 40.96 20.31
N GLY A 72 3.63 39.91 19.69
CA GLY A 72 2.37 39.26 20.05
C GLY A 72 2.18 37.92 19.35
N ASP A 73 0.94 37.42 19.30
CA ASP A 73 0.61 36.11 18.73
C ASP A 73 -0.35 36.24 17.53
N PRO A 74 0.07 36.85 16.39
CA PRO A 74 -0.80 37.06 15.23
C PRO A 74 -1.29 35.76 14.57
N ASP A 75 -0.62 34.64 14.81
CA ASP A 75 -0.98 33.29 14.36
C ASP A 75 -2.00 32.59 15.27
N VAL A 76 -2.21 33.12 16.47
CA VAL A 76 -3.17 32.59 17.44
C VAL A 76 -4.51 33.31 17.30
N ASP A 77 -5.58 32.54 17.11
CA ASP A 77 -6.94 33.02 17.29
C ASP A 77 -7.36 32.75 18.73
N PRO A 78 -7.54 33.78 19.59
CA PRO A 78 -7.90 33.55 20.99
C PRO A 78 -9.26 32.85 21.18
N GLU A 79 -10.15 32.91 20.18
CA GLU A 79 -11.46 32.25 20.24
C GLU A 79 -11.45 30.83 19.69
N GLN A 80 -10.53 30.51 18.76
CA GLN A 80 -10.55 29.25 18.01
C GLN A 80 -9.34 28.35 18.26
N THR A 81 -8.14 28.91 18.47
CA THR A 81 -6.92 28.13 18.64
C THR A 81 -7.01 27.26 19.91
N GLY A 82 -6.58 26.00 19.80
CA GLY A 82 -6.67 25.01 20.87
C GLY A 82 -8.02 24.29 20.96
N ARG A 83 -9.03 24.70 20.18
CA ARG A 83 -10.34 24.04 20.15
C ARG A 83 -10.19 22.57 19.76
N ARG A 84 -10.78 21.66 20.55
CA ARG A 84 -10.81 20.23 20.26
C ARG A 84 -11.69 19.95 19.05
N LEU A 85 -11.13 19.25 18.07
CA LEU A 85 -11.80 18.90 16.82
C LEU A 85 -12.37 17.48 16.89
N MET A 86 -13.68 17.38 16.71
CA MET A 86 -14.42 16.12 16.68
C MET A 86 -15.02 15.90 15.29
N ARG A 87 -15.07 14.63 14.83
CA ARG A 87 -15.73 14.24 13.57
C ARG A 87 -15.35 15.08 12.33
N THR A 88 -14.07 15.38 12.14
CA THR A 88 -13.61 16.15 10.98
C THR A 88 -13.65 15.34 9.69
N ARG A 89 -13.93 16.01 8.57
CA ARG A 89 -13.79 15.48 7.22
C ARG A 89 -12.62 16.18 6.52
N ARG A 90 -11.79 15.42 5.82
CA ARG A 90 -10.72 16.00 4.99
C ARG A 90 -11.33 16.52 3.70
N VAL A 91 -11.11 17.80 3.42
CA VAL A 91 -11.38 18.43 2.12
C VAL A 91 -10.06 18.82 1.48
N PHE A 92 -10.01 18.82 0.16
CA PHE A 92 -8.87 19.34 -0.60
C PHE A 92 -9.26 20.72 -1.10
N VAL A 93 -8.33 21.67 -1.05
CA VAL A 93 -8.52 23.03 -1.53
C VAL A 93 -7.44 23.39 -2.54
N ASP A 94 -7.73 24.36 -3.41
CA ASP A 94 -6.72 24.98 -4.27
C ASP A 94 -5.89 26.03 -3.50
N SER A 95 -4.97 26.69 -4.19
CA SER A 95 -4.13 27.75 -3.61
C SER A 95 -4.90 29.00 -3.15
N ARG A 96 -6.21 29.08 -3.41
CA ARG A 96 -7.11 30.16 -3.00
C ARG A 96 -8.15 29.68 -1.99
N TRP A 97 -7.95 28.52 -1.37
CA TRP A 97 -8.87 27.90 -0.41
C TRP A 97 -10.24 27.47 -0.97
N ASN A 98 -10.43 27.42 -2.30
CA ASN A 98 -11.65 26.89 -2.88
C ASN A 98 -11.66 25.36 -2.79
N ILE A 99 -12.81 24.78 -2.43
CA ILE A 99 -12.97 23.32 -2.34
C ILE A 99 -12.77 22.68 -3.71
N ALA A 100 -11.87 21.72 -3.79
CA ALA A 100 -11.66 20.90 -4.97
C ALA A 100 -12.75 19.81 -5.07
N TYR A 101 -13.62 19.92 -6.07
CA TYR A 101 -14.68 18.94 -6.35
C TYR A 101 -14.21 17.74 -7.18
N HIS A 102 -13.15 17.94 -7.98
CA HIS A 102 -12.58 16.90 -8.82
C HIS A 102 -11.06 16.94 -8.75
N VAL A 103 -10.43 15.77 -8.61
CA VAL A 103 -8.98 15.63 -8.57
C VAL A 103 -8.56 14.75 -9.74
N ASN A 104 -7.73 15.30 -10.62
CA ASN A 104 -7.03 14.53 -11.64
C ASN A 104 -5.67 14.11 -11.09
N LEU A 105 -5.37 12.82 -11.16
CA LEU A 105 -4.08 12.28 -10.77
C LEU A 105 -3.26 12.05 -12.05
N TYR A 106 -2.04 12.57 -12.04
CA TYR A 106 -1.06 12.37 -13.11
C TYR A 106 0.18 11.71 -12.52
N ARG A 107 0.80 10.78 -13.26
CA ARG A 107 2.15 10.29 -12.95
C ARG A 107 3.13 11.11 -13.77
N ILE A 108 4.06 11.76 -13.07
CA ILE A 108 5.21 12.46 -13.67
C ILE A 108 6.45 11.62 -13.40
N ILE A 109 7.21 11.29 -14.44
CA ILE A 109 8.47 10.55 -14.35
C ILE A 109 9.60 11.53 -14.58
N TYR A 110 10.46 11.69 -13.58
CA TYR A 110 11.67 12.49 -13.67
C TYR A 110 12.87 11.61 -14.05
N GLY A 111 13.77 12.14 -14.87
CA GLY A 111 15.08 11.55 -15.11
C GLY A 111 16.02 11.72 -13.90
N PRO A 112 17.17 11.03 -13.89
CA PRO A 112 18.18 11.18 -12.84
C PRO A 112 18.79 12.60 -12.77
N ASP A 113 18.62 13.39 -13.82
CA ASP A 113 18.96 14.81 -13.96
C ASP A 113 17.87 15.76 -13.42
N GLY A 114 16.73 15.23 -12.96
CA GLY A 114 15.60 16.02 -12.48
C GLY A 114 14.69 16.57 -13.59
N VAL A 115 14.96 16.26 -14.85
CA VAL A 115 14.12 16.72 -15.98
C VAL A 115 12.88 15.84 -16.12
N GLU A 116 11.71 16.44 -16.30
CA GLU A 116 10.45 15.73 -16.56
C GLU A 116 10.56 14.99 -17.91
N ARG A 117 10.58 13.66 -17.85
CA ARG A 117 10.62 12.81 -19.06
C ARG A 117 9.23 12.50 -19.59
N GLU A 118 8.26 12.36 -18.70
CA GLU A 118 6.93 11.93 -19.09
C GLU A 118 5.86 12.36 -18.10
N ARG A 119 4.72 12.79 -18.64
CA ARG A 119 3.47 13.03 -17.92
C ARG A 119 2.36 12.20 -18.53
N ARG A 120 1.70 11.39 -17.70
CA ARG A 120 0.53 10.61 -18.14
C ARG A 120 -0.55 10.58 -17.06
N ASP A 121 -1.80 10.49 -17.49
CA ASP A 121 -2.93 10.28 -16.58
C ASP A 121 -2.74 8.99 -15.78
N LEU A 122 -3.05 9.04 -14.48
CA LEU A 122 -3.03 7.84 -13.66
C LEU A 122 -4.18 6.93 -14.11
N ASN A 123 -3.83 5.94 -14.92
CA ASN A 123 -4.79 5.07 -15.58
C ASN A 123 -5.66 4.35 -14.54
N LYS A 124 -6.99 4.55 -14.61
CA LYS A 124 -7.97 4.02 -13.63
C LYS A 124 -8.32 2.55 -13.90
N VAL A 125 -7.32 1.73 -14.26
CA VAL A 125 -7.51 0.30 -14.53
C VAL A 125 -8.09 -0.37 -13.29
N PRO A 126 -9.19 -1.14 -13.40
CA PRO A 126 -9.78 -1.80 -12.25
C PRO A 126 -8.81 -2.81 -11.63
N GLY A 127 -8.97 -3.06 -10.32
CA GLY A 127 -8.25 -4.16 -9.67
C GLY A 127 -8.67 -5.50 -10.26
N ASN A 128 -7.71 -6.42 -10.42
CA ASN A 128 -7.90 -7.69 -11.13
C ASN A 128 -7.80 -8.94 -10.24
N VAL A 129 -7.72 -8.76 -8.91
CA VAL A 129 -7.62 -9.86 -7.94
C VAL A 129 -8.91 -10.69 -7.80
N ASN A 130 -10.08 -10.09 -8.01
CA ASN A 130 -11.38 -10.77 -7.94
C ASN A 130 -12.18 -10.53 -9.22
N ALA A 131 -11.49 -10.56 -10.35
CA ALA A 131 -12.10 -10.40 -11.67
C ALA A 131 -12.73 -11.72 -12.16
N GLU A 132 -13.41 -11.65 -13.30
CA GLU A 132 -13.92 -12.83 -14.00
C GLU A 132 -12.81 -13.84 -14.31
N LEU A 133 -11.67 -13.35 -14.82
CA LEU A 133 -10.48 -14.18 -14.98
C LEU A 133 -9.76 -14.36 -13.64
N PRO A 134 -9.42 -15.60 -13.24
CA PRO A 134 -8.63 -15.83 -12.04
C PRO A 134 -7.19 -15.35 -12.23
N LEU A 135 -6.52 -15.08 -11.12
CA LEU A 135 -5.07 -15.02 -11.09
C LEU A 135 -4.54 -16.44 -11.35
N ARG A 136 -3.75 -16.59 -12.41
CA ARG A 136 -3.30 -17.89 -12.90
C ARG A 136 -1.83 -18.09 -12.59
N TRP A 137 -1.51 -19.29 -12.15
CA TRP A 137 -0.14 -19.76 -12.14
C TRP A 137 0.42 -19.74 -13.57
N SER A 138 1.54 -19.05 -13.77
CA SER A 138 2.19 -18.95 -15.08
C SER A 138 2.97 -20.21 -15.50
N GLY A 139 2.92 -21.28 -14.69
CA GLY A 139 3.75 -22.49 -14.85
C GLY A 139 5.23 -22.32 -14.46
N ARG A 140 5.66 -21.11 -14.08
CA ARG A 140 7.05 -20.86 -13.68
C ARG A 140 7.21 -21.04 -12.17
N LEU A 141 8.17 -21.88 -11.78
CA LEU A 141 8.63 -22.03 -10.41
C LEU A 141 9.95 -21.31 -10.21
N VAL A 142 10.14 -20.69 -9.04
CA VAL A 142 11.39 -20.05 -8.63
C VAL A 142 11.80 -20.62 -7.27
N PRO A 143 12.99 -21.22 -7.12
CA PRO A 143 13.46 -21.72 -5.83
C PRO A 143 13.40 -20.66 -4.74
N LYS A 144 12.99 -21.03 -3.52
CA LYS A 144 12.82 -20.07 -2.40
C LYS A 144 14.09 -19.27 -2.12
N ARG A 145 15.26 -19.91 -2.13
CA ARG A 145 16.55 -19.25 -1.90
C ARG A 145 16.91 -18.24 -2.99
N GLU A 146 16.51 -18.50 -4.23
CA GLU A 146 16.72 -17.58 -5.34
C GLU A 146 15.79 -16.37 -5.22
N ALA A 147 14.50 -16.62 -4.98
CA ALA A 147 13.51 -15.56 -4.88
C ALA A 147 13.83 -14.56 -3.75
N LEU A 148 14.29 -15.03 -2.59
CA LEU A 148 14.69 -14.18 -1.47
C LEU A 148 15.91 -13.30 -1.75
N ARG A 149 16.77 -13.68 -2.71
CA ARG A 149 17.93 -12.89 -3.12
C ARG A 149 17.61 -11.93 -4.26
N ARG A 150 16.62 -12.27 -5.08
CA ARG A 150 16.25 -11.50 -6.27
C ARG A 150 15.13 -10.50 -6.04
N PHE A 151 14.21 -10.74 -5.10
CA PHE A 151 13.00 -9.93 -4.96
C PHE A 151 12.84 -9.39 -3.54
N VAL A 152 12.38 -8.14 -3.46
CA VAL A 152 11.93 -7.53 -2.20
C VAL A 152 10.41 -7.62 -2.15
N PHE A 153 9.87 -8.46 -1.26
CA PHE A 153 8.43 -8.64 -1.11
C PHE A 153 7.84 -7.57 -0.18
N THR A 154 7.07 -6.65 -0.74
CA THR A 154 6.50 -5.50 -0.02
C THR A 154 5.14 -5.81 0.61
N HIS A 155 4.40 -6.78 0.05
CA HIS A 155 3.11 -7.20 0.60
C HIS A 155 3.01 -8.73 0.67
N ASN A 156 2.40 -9.22 1.75
CA ASN A 156 2.18 -10.64 1.98
C ASN A 156 0.75 -10.85 2.43
N TYR A 157 0.01 -11.70 1.72
CA TYR A 157 -1.37 -12.03 2.01
C TYR A 157 -1.52 -13.53 2.20
N GLN A 158 -2.13 -13.96 3.30
CA GLN A 158 -2.48 -15.36 3.47
C GLN A 158 -3.79 -15.65 2.72
N LEU A 159 -3.79 -16.66 1.87
CA LEU A 159 -4.99 -17.20 1.24
C LEU A 159 -5.68 -18.16 2.21
N ARG A 160 -7.01 -18.04 2.31
CA ARG A 160 -7.84 -18.78 3.24
C ARG A 160 -9.04 -19.37 2.51
N HIS A 161 -9.29 -20.63 2.81
CA HIS A 161 -10.49 -21.33 2.37
C HIS A 161 -11.74 -20.69 2.98
N VAL A 162 -12.85 -20.81 2.26
CA VAL A 162 -14.18 -20.35 2.68
C VAL A 162 -15.11 -21.52 3.01
N ASP A 163 -14.76 -22.73 2.56
CA ASP A 163 -15.47 -23.98 2.75
C ASP A 163 -14.48 -25.18 2.67
N GLY A 164 -14.99 -26.41 2.79
CA GLY A 164 -14.17 -27.62 2.72
C GLY A 164 -13.56 -27.88 1.34
N ALA A 165 -14.26 -27.58 0.25
CA ALA A 165 -13.74 -27.80 -1.10
C ALA A 165 -12.55 -26.88 -1.42
N THR A 166 -12.65 -25.61 -1.00
CA THR A 166 -11.57 -24.64 -1.11
C THR A 166 -10.44 -24.91 -0.12
N PHE A 167 -10.68 -25.62 0.98
CA PHE A 167 -9.63 -26.12 1.86
C PHE A 167 -8.72 -27.08 1.11
N ASP A 168 -9.27 -28.15 0.53
CA ASP A 168 -8.49 -29.16 -0.20
C ASP A 168 -7.76 -28.53 -1.38
N PHE A 169 -8.42 -27.62 -2.10
CA PHE A 169 -7.83 -26.89 -3.21
C PHE A 169 -6.58 -26.10 -2.78
N LEU A 170 -6.67 -25.30 -1.72
CA LEU A 170 -5.54 -24.49 -1.24
C LEU A 170 -4.47 -25.33 -0.54
N TYR A 171 -4.85 -26.39 0.17
CA TYR A 171 -3.93 -27.34 0.80
C TYR A 171 -3.06 -28.02 -0.25
N ASN A 172 -3.67 -28.53 -1.33
CA ASN A 172 -2.94 -29.20 -2.41
C ASN A 172 -1.93 -28.27 -3.09
N MET A 173 -2.33 -27.03 -3.38
CA MET A 173 -1.41 -26.00 -3.90
C MET A 173 -0.26 -25.72 -2.93
N ALA A 174 -0.55 -25.58 -1.63
CA ALA A 174 0.47 -25.34 -0.63
C ALA A 174 1.44 -26.52 -0.49
N ALA A 175 0.93 -27.76 -0.51
CA ALA A 175 1.72 -28.98 -0.41
C ALA A 175 2.65 -29.18 -1.61
N GLU A 176 2.18 -28.86 -2.82
CA GLU A 176 2.99 -28.89 -4.03
C GLU A 176 4.18 -27.93 -3.94
N LEU A 177 3.92 -26.66 -3.62
CA LEU A 177 4.97 -25.64 -3.52
C LEU A 177 5.91 -25.87 -2.32
N HIS A 178 5.39 -26.43 -1.23
CA HIS A 178 6.19 -26.80 -0.08
C HIS A 178 7.21 -27.90 -0.44
N ARG A 179 6.75 -29.00 -1.06
CA ARG A 179 7.61 -30.10 -1.51
C ARG A 179 8.63 -29.66 -2.55
N ALA A 180 8.25 -28.77 -3.47
CA ALA A 180 9.15 -28.25 -4.49
C ALA A 180 10.20 -27.26 -3.95
N HIS A 181 10.11 -26.82 -2.69
CA HIS A 181 10.93 -25.75 -2.12
C HIS A 181 11.00 -24.49 -3.01
N ALA A 182 9.90 -24.16 -3.67
CA ALA A 182 9.80 -23.12 -4.67
C ALA A 182 8.60 -22.19 -4.44
N LEU A 183 8.61 -21.04 -5.11
CA LEU A 183 7.45 -20.18 -5.27
C LEU A 183 6.93 -20.28 -6.69
N ALA A 184 5.61 -20.24 -6.84
CA ALA A 184 4.94 -20.19 -8.12
C ALA A 184 4.73 -18.74 -8.55
N LEU A 185 5.18 -18.38 -9.75
CA LEU A 185 4.84 -17.09 -10.34
C LEU A 185 3.35 -17.08 -10.70
N ILE A 186 2.64 -16.08 -10.20
CA ILE A 186 1.21 -15.89 -10.43
C ILE A 186 0.95 -14.48 -10.94
N GLY A 187 0.06 -14.38 -11.93
CA GLY A 187 -0.32 -13.11 -12.53
C GLY A 187 -1.75 -13.11 -13.00
N ALA A 188 -2.20 -11.96 -13.49
CA ALA A 188 -3.50 -11.79 -14.11
C ALA A 188 -3.46 -12.19 -15.59
N GLY A 189 -4.62 -12.09 -16.24
CA GLY A 189 -4.78 -12.34 -17.67
C GLY A 189 -4.80 -13.83 -18.03
N ARG A 190 -5.03 -14.11 -19.32
CA ARG A 190 -5.24 -15.49 -19.81
C ARG A 190 -4.04 -16.41 -19.57
N ARG A 191 -2.83 -15.86 -19.58
CA ARG A 191 -1.56 -16.60 -19.41
C ARG A 191 -0.96 -16.49 -18.01
N GLY A 192 -1.56 -15.70 -17.10
CA GLY A 192 -0.98 -15.46 -15.77
C GLY A 192 0.32 -14.64 -15.80
N LEU A 193 0.49 -13.78 -16.80
CA LEU A 193 1.70 -12.97 -17.00
C LEU A 193 1.46 -11.47 -16.77
N ASP A 194 0.19 -11.04 -16.73
CA ASP A 194 -0.15 -9.64 -16.52
C ASP A 194 0.03 -9.27 -15.05
N PRO A 195 0.37 -8.01 -14.74
CA PRO A 195 0.56 -7.57 -13.36
C PRO A 195 -0.71 -7.67 -12.53
N ILE A 196 -0.55 -7.88 -11.23
CA ILE A 196 -1.64 -7.89 -10.26
C ILE A 196 -1.90 -6.46 -9.78
N LEU A 197 -3.15 -6.03 -9.87
CA LEU A 197 -3.66 -4.75 -9.40
C LEU A 197 -4.63 -4.98 -8.25
N MET A 198 -4.22 -4.56 -7.04
CA MET A 198 -5.00 -4.76 -5.81
C MET A 198 -6.26 -3.88 -5.72
N SER A 199 -6.23 -2.73 -6.39
CA SER A 199 -7.26 -1.69 -6.38
C SER A 199 -7.24 -0.93 -7.69
N ARG A 200 -8.31 -0.18 -7.96
CA ARG A 200 -8.42 0.66 -9.15
C ARG A 200 -7.27 1.68 -9.19
N GLY A 201 -6.54 1.73 -10.30
CA GLY A 201 -5.38 2.61 -10.47
C GLY A 201 -4.24 2.36 -9.48
N GLY A 202 -4.22 1.18 -8.84
CA GLY A 202 -3.18 0.80 -7.90
C GLY A 202 -1.84 0.51 -8.57
N GLN A 203 -0.79 0.38 -7.76
CA GLN A 203 0.52 -0.07 -8.21
C GLN A 203 0.43 -1.49 -8.81
N PRO A 204 1.04 -1.75 -9.98
CA PRO A 204 1.16 -3.09 -10.54
C PRO A 204 2.19 -3.90 -9.78
N TYR A 205 1.85 -5.14 -9.42
CA TYR A 205 2.74 -6.06 -8.73
C TYR A 205 2.99 -7.34 -9.51
N ARG A 206 4.17 -7.92 -9.32
CA ARG A 206 4.45 -9.32 -9.62
C ARG A 206 4.04 -10.18 -8.42
N GLY A 207 3.28 -11.24 -8.67
CA GLY A 207 2.80 -12.15 -7.63
C GLY A 207 3.59 -13.44 -7.56
N PHE A 208 3.79 -13.94 -6.35
CA PHE A 208 4.37 -15.25 -6.08
C PHE A 208 3.54 -15.97 -5.03
N LEU A 209 3.23 -17.24 -5.25
CA LEU A 209 2.66 -18.10 -4.22
C LEU A 209 3.76 -18.85 -3.49
N GLU A 210 3.69 -18.84 -2.16
CA GLU A 210 4.51 -19.70 -1.30
C GLU A 210 3.60 -20.66 -0.54
N GLY A 211 3.87 -21.96 -0.67
CA GLY A 211 3.22 -22.99 0.12
C GLY A 211 4.04 -23.44 1.33
N ARG A 212 3.34 -23.71 2.43
CA ARG A 212 3.83 -24.41 3.63
C ARG A 212 2.75 -25.37 4.11
N VAL A 213 3.16 -26.56 4.53
CA VAL A 213 2.26 -27.55 5.14
C VAL A 213 2.91 -28.15 6.39
N GLU A 214 2.06 -28.51 7.36
CA GLU A 214 2.46 -29.19 8.60
C GLU A 214 1.31 -30.09 9.06
N GLY A 215 1.46 -31.40 8.84
CA GLY A 215 0.34 -32.34 8.98
C GLY A 215 -0.83 -31.91 8.11
N GLU A 216 -2.01 -31.80 8.71
CA GLU A 216 -3.24 -31.36 8.03
C GLU A 216 -3.40 -29.84 7.95
N ARG A 217 -2.39 -29.07 8.37
CA ARG A 217 -2.43 -27.60 8.32
C ARG A 217 -1.69 -27.09 7.09
N TYR A 218 -2.22 -26.04 6.47
CA TYR A 218 -1.53 -25.33 5.39
C TYR A 218 -1.41 -23.83 5.66
N CYS A 219 -0.43 -23.22 5.00
CA CYS A 219 -0.33 -21.79 4.82
C CYS A 219 0.08 -21.52 3.37
N LEU A 220 -0.82 -20.91 2.60
CA LEU A 220 -0.54 -20.45 1.24
C LEU A 220 -0.48 -18.92 1.26
N ILE A 221 0.67 -18.37 0.88
CA ILE A 221 0.95 -16.94 0.99
C ILE A 221 1.13 -16.37 -0.42
N LEU A 222 0.30 -15.40 -0.79
CA LEU A 222 0.52 -14.53 -1.94
C LEU A 222 1.48 -13.42 -1.54
N ARG A 223 2.70 -13.49 -2.08
CA ARG A 223 3.74 -12.47 -1.96
C ARG A 223 3.73 -11.56 -3.17
N LEU A 224 3.70 -10.26 -2.95
CA LEU A 224 3.75 -9.26 -4.01
C LEU A 224 5.04 -8.45 -3.95
N THR A 225 5.58 -8.14 -5.12
CA THR A 225 6.77 -7.31 -5.29
C THR A 225 6.64 -6.44 -6.53
N ASP A 226 7.15 -5.22 -6.43
CA ASP A 226 7.41 -4.30 -7.54
C ASP A 226 8.91 -3.97 -7.63
N ILE A 227 9.75 -4.71 -6.89
CA ILE A 227 11.19 -4.47 -6.75
C ILE A 227 11.95 -5.78 -7.01
N GLU A 228 12.70 -5.82 -8.10
CA GLU A 228 13.69 -6.86 -8.39
C GLU A 228 15.10 -6.29 -8.17
N LEU A 229 15.86 -6.93 -7.30
CA LEU A 229 17.26 -6.64 -7.05
C LEU A 229 18.07 -7.11 -8.26
N LYS A 230 18.80 -6.18 -8.86
CA LYS A 230 19.83 -6.51 -9.85
C LYS A 230 21.13 -6.79 -9.11
N THR A 231 21.86 -7.80 -9.57
CA THR A 231 23.27 -7.94 -9.20
C THR A 231 24.00 -6.68 -9.63
N ALA A 232 24.89 -6.16 -8.78
CA ALA A 232 25.86 -5.18 -9.23
C ALA A 232 26.67 -5.86 -10.34
N ASP A 233 26.78 -5.21 -11.50
CA ASP A 233 27.75 -5.63 -12.49
C ASP A 233 29.11 -5.53 -11.78
N HIS A 234 29.81 -6.65 -11.68
CA HIS A 234 31.22 -6.63 -11.31
C HIS A 234 31.93 -5.93 -12.47
N GLU A 235 32.05 -4.61 -12.41
CA GLU A 235 33.15 -3.94 -13.09
C GLU A 235 34.41 -4.43 -12.41
N ASP A 236 35.14 -5.31 -13.10
CA ASP A 236 36.49 -5.72 -12.74
C ASP A 236 37.30 -4.46 -12.37
N ARG A 237 37.70 -4.39 -11.10
CA ARG A 237 38.67 -3.40 -10.61
C ARG A 237 40.07 -3.95 -10.76
#